data_AF-A0A7V6CCD5-F1
#
_entry.id   AF-A0A7V6CCD5-F1
#
_cell.length_a   1.000
_cell.length_b   1.000
_cell.length_c   1.000
_cell.angle_alpha   90.00
_cell.angle_beta   90.00
_cell.angle_gamma   90.00
#
_symmetry.space_group_name_H-M   'P 1'
#
loop_
_entity.id
_entity.type
_entity.pdbx_description
1 polymer ?
#
loop_
_entity_poly.entity_id
_entity_poly.type
_entity_poly.pdbx_seq_one_letter_code
_entity_poly.pdbx_strand_id
1 'polypeptide(L)'
;MNLIALGVGITLLGSLWPFGGHDAPEHSDATIADLKPRELRLKMQPGVEDGGASARAQYRTFIEVPDAPAGLKAEAMRRLADLSVRAGEMANADGESDASFYQDAIGLYEQLLAANPDYPDRDLILYQLARAHEITGDSEAALAVLDQLVQLYPDSRFVDEAQFRRGE
;
A
#
# COMPACT_ATOMS: atom_id res chain seq x y z
N MET A 1 36.65 68.47 -46.78
CA MET A 1 37.12 69.47 -45.81
C MET A 1 37.03 68.85 -44.42
N ASN A 2 38.19 68.55 -43.80
CA ASN A 2 38.52 68.12 -42.42
C ASN A 2 37.59 67.10 -41.72
N LEU A 3 37.96 65.87 -41.33
CA LEU A 3 39.20 65.28 -40.80
C LEU A 3 39.61 65.85 -39.43
N ILE A 4 39.12 65.23 -38.35
CA ILE A 4 39.86 65.02 -37.08
C ILE A 4 39.48 63.63 -36.53
N ALA A 5 40.51 62.81 -36.34
CA ALA A 5 40.50 61.54 -35.62
C ALA A 5 40.90 61.76 -34.15
N LEU A 6 40.32 60.97 -33.24
CA LEU A 6 40.85 60.53 -31.93
C LEU A 6 39.71 59.73 -31.27
N GLY A 7 39.83 58.58 -30.63
CA GLY A 7 40.95 57.72 -30.26
C GLY A 7 40.36 56.58 -29.42
N VAL A 8 40.79 55.36 -29.72
CA VAL A 8 40.94 54.14 -28.90
C VAL A 8 40.06 53.94 -27.65
N GLY A 9 39.40 52.78 -27.60
CA GLY A 9 39.00 52.15 -26.33
C GLY A 9 38.05 50.97 -26.48
N ILE A 10 38.48 49.86 -27.11
CA ILE A 10 37.76 48.58 -27.00
C ILE A 10 38.08 48.01 -25.62
N THR A 11 37.18 48.18 -24.66
CA THR A 11 37.20 47.42 -23.42
C THR A 11 36.34 46.16 -23.60
N LEU A 12 37.01 45.01 -23.67
CA LEU A 12 36.39 43.70 -23.51
C LEU A 12 35.90 43.58 -22.06
N LEU A 13 34.63 43.89 -21.81
CA LEU A 13 33.93 43.43 -20.60
C LEU A 13 33.64 41.94 -20.74
N GLY A 14 34.64 41.12 -20.45
CA GLY A 14 34.45 39.70 -20.15
C GLY A 14 34.55 39.49 -18.65
N SER A 15 33.42 39.52 -17.93
CA SER A 15 33.36 38.93 -16.58
C SER A 15 31.93 38.89 -16.01
N LEU A 16 31.63 37.73 -15.40
CA LEU A 16 30.51 37.37 -14.51
C LEU A 16 29.25 36.78 -15.16
N TRP A 17 29.39 35.54 -15.63
CA TRP A 17 28.31 34.56 -15.55
C TRP A 17 28.41 33.84 -14.19
N PRO A 18 27.34 33.75 -13.37
CA PRO A 18 27.43 33.26 -11.99
C PRO A 18 27.25 31.73 -11.85
N PHE A 19 27.51 30.95 -12.89
CA PHE A 19 27.36 29.49 -12.86
C PHE A 19 28.72 28.82 -13.08
N GLY A 20 29.57 28.87 -12.06
CA GLY A 20 30.92 28.34 -12.10
C GLY A 20 31.49 28.12 -10.70
N GLY A 21 30.85 27.26 -9.92
CA GLY A 21 31.32 26.76 -8.64
C GLY A 21 30.82 25.34 -8.44
N HIS A 22 31.45 24.38 -9.11
CA HIS A 22 31.29 22.96 -8.80
C HIS A 22 32.20 22.64 -7.60
N ASP A 23 31.79 23.05 -6.41
CA ASP A 23 32.23 22.41 -5.17
C ASP A 23 31.23 21.28 -4.88
N ALA A 24 31.28 20.21 -5.67
CA ALA A 24 30.66 18.96 -5.29
C ALA A 24 31.60 18.30 -4.26
N PRO A 25 31.23 18.18 -2.98
CA PRO A 25 32.06 17.47 -2.02
C PRO A 25 32.22 16.03 -2.50
N GLU A 26 33.48 15.61 -2.58
CA GLU A 26 33.93 14.26 -2.89
C GLU A 26 33.44 13.31 -1.79
N HIS A 27 32.21 12.80 -1.93
CA HIS A 27 31.67 11.79 -1.01
C HIS A 27 32.04 10.39 -1.50
N SER A 28 33.34 10.06 -1.49
CA SER A 28 33.80 8.68 -1.80
C SER A 28 34.15 7.84 -0.57
N ASP A 29 34.31 8.43 0.62
CA ASP A 29 34.70 7.70 1.84
C ASP A 29 33.75 7.91 3.04
N ALA A 30 32.63 8.61 2.86
CA ALA A 30 31.68 8.85 3.95
C ALA A 30 30.98 7.56 4.38
N THR A 31 31.17 7.18 5.63
CA THR A 31 30.54 6.02 6.26
C THR A 31 29.37 6.45 7.14
N ILE A 32 28.59 5.48 7.62
CA ILE A 32 27.54 5.73 8.62
C ILE A 32 28.11 6.40 9.89
N ALA A 33 29.40 6.25 10.18
CA ALA A 33 30.07 6.90 11.31
C ALA A 33 30.24 8.43 11.13
N ASP A 34 30.21 8.93 9.89
CA ASP A 34 30.36 10.35 9.57
C ASP A 34 29.02 11.11 9.63
N LEU A 35 27.91 10.39 9.86
CA LEU A 35 26.61 10.99 10.09
C LEU A 35 26.60 11.73 11.42
N LYS A 36 26.39 13.05 11.36
CA LYS A 36 26.12 13.86 12.56
C LYS A 36 24.86 13.33 13.23
N PRO A 37 24.88 13.03 14.55
CA PRO A 37 23.69 12.63 15.29
C PRO A 37 22.63 13.71 15.13
N ARG A 38 21.56 13.39 14.39
CA ARG A 38 20.40 14.25 14.28
C ARG A 38 19.43 13.81 15.36
N GLU A 39 19.18 14.66 16.35
CA GLU A 39 18.04 14.46 17.24
C GLU A 39 16.76 14.55 16.42
N LEU A 40 16.23 13.38 16.04
CA LEU A 40 14.91 13.28 15.44
C LEU A 40 13.91 13.62 16.54
N ARG A 41 13.51 14.89 16.62
CA ARG A 41 12.34 15.29 17.39
C ARG A 41 11.08 14.82 16.69
N LEU A 42 10.78 13.55 16.87
CA LEU A 42 9.52 12.97 16.44
C LEU A 42 8.42 13.55 17.33
N LYS A 43 7.59 14.43 16.76
CA LYS A 43 6.31 14.77 17.39
C LYS A 43 5.43 13.55 17.21
N MET A 44 5.37 12.69 18.23
CA MET A 44 4.33 11.68 18.30
C MET A 44 3.00 12.43 18.37
N GLN A 45 2.23 12.36 17.28
CA GLN A 45 0.83 12.73 17.37
C GLN A 45 0.17 11.75 18.33
N PRO A 46 -0.78 12.20 19.16
CA PRO A 46 -1.62 11.26 19.90
C PRO A 46 -2.19 10.27 18.90
N GLY A 47 -2.16 8.98 19.25
CA GLY A 47 -2.79 7.95 18.42
C GLY A 47 -4.24 8.36 18.13
N VAL A 48 -4.70 8.14 16.91
CA VAL A 48 -6.13 8.28 16.61
C VAL A 48 -6.84 7.23 17.44
N GLU A 49 -7.69 7.68 18.37
CA GLU A 49 -8.61 6.80 19.09
C GLU A 49 -9.45 6.05 18.05
N ASP A 50 -9.33 4.72 18.04
CA ASP A 50 -9.88 3.84 16.99
C ASP A 50 -9.40 4.15 15.55
N GLY A 51 -8.08 4.16 15.35
CA GLY A 51 -7.47 4.27 14.02
C GLY A 51 -7.94 3.18 13.03
N GLY A 52 -8.35 2.01 13.52
CA GLY A 52 -8.87 0.92 12.70
C GLY A 52 -10.22 1.27 12.06
N ALA A 53 -11.21 1.72 12.83
CA ALA A 53 -12.48 2.16 12.28
C ALA A 53 -12.32 3.39 11.36
N SER A 54 -11.48 4.35 11.75
CA SER A 54 -11.19 5.51 10.91
C SER A 54 -10.61 5.12 9.54
N ALA A 55 -9.66 4.17 9.51
CA ALA A 55 -9.09 3.67 8.27
C ALA A 55 -10.15 2.96 7.40
N ARG A 56 -10.99 2.11 7.99
CA ARG A 56 -12.08 1.44 7.26
C ARG A 56 -13.06 2.43 6.63
N ALA A 57 -13.47 3.46 7.39
CA ALA A 57 -14.35 4.50 6.88
C ALA A 57 -13.75 5.27 5.69
N GLN A 58 -12.45 5.58 5.76
CA GLN A 58 -11.74 6.27 4.67
C GLN A 58 -11.61 5.40 3.42
N TYR A 59 -11.25 4.11 3.55
CA TYR A 59 -11.19 3.22 2.39
C TYR A 59 -12.56 3.00 1.75
N ARG A 60 -13.62 2.87 2.55
CA ARG A 60 -15.00 2.77 2.04
C ARG A 60 -15.39 4.02 1.27
N THR A 61 -14.98 5.20 1.72
CA THR A 61 -15.20 6.45 0.95
C THR A 61 -14.40 6.45 -0.35
N PHE A 62 -13.16 5.96 -0.33
CA PHE A 62 -12.27 5.98 -1.49
C PHE A 62 -12.72 5.07 -2.63
N ILE A 63 -13.23 3.87 -2.35
CA ILE A 63 -13.67 2.93 -3.39
C ILE A 63 -14.87 3.46 -4.20
N GLU A 64 -15.69 4.32 -3.58
CA GLU A 64 -16.84 4.98 -4.18
C GLU A 64 -16.47 6.20 -5.06
N VAL A 65 -15.21 6.65 -5.04
CA VAL A 65 -14.77 7.79 -5.87
C VAL A 65 -14.84 7.40 -7.35
N PRO A 66 -15.68 8.04 -8.19
CA PRO A 66 -15.94 7.57 -9.55
C PRO A 66 -14.69 7.35 -10.40
N ASP A 67 -13.79 8.33 -10.42
CA ASP A 67 -12.61 8.35 -11.28
C ASP A 67 -11.31 7.89 -10.57
N ALA A 68 -11.42 7.25 -9.41
CA ALA A 68 -10.22 6.74 -8.74
C ALA A 68 -9.58 5.60 -9.57
N PRO A 69 -8.24 5.59 -9.71
CA PRO A 69 -7.54 4.57 -10.49
C PRO A 69 -7.89 3.14 -10.06
N ALA A 70 -8.19 2.27 -11.02
CA ALA A 70 -8.66 0.91 -10.76
C ALA A 70 -7.73 0.11 -9.83
N GLY A 71 -6.41 0.18 -10.06
CA GLY A 71 -5.43 -0.49 -9.19
C GLY A 71 -5.43 0.04 -7.75
N LEU A 72 -5.68 1.34 -7.55
CA LEU A 72 -5.81 1.89 -6.21
C LEU A 72 -7.13 1.45 -5.55
N LYS A 73 -8.23 1.39 -6.31
CA LYS A 73 -9.50 0.85 -5.80
C LYS A 73 -9.34 -0.62 -5.38
N ALA A 74 -8.66 -1.43 -6.19
CA ALA A 74 -8.38 -2.83 -5.88
C ALA A 74 -7.59 -2.98 -4.57
N GLU A 75 -6.48 -2.24 -4.42
CA GLU A 75 -5.68 -2.25 -3.20
C GLU A 75 -6.46 -1.69 -1.98
N ALA A 76 -7.31 -0.69 -2.18
CA ALA A 76 -8.18 -0.17 -1.13
C ALA A 76 -9.24 -1.20 -0.68
N MET A 77 -9.87 -1.91 -1.61
CA MET A 77 -10.80 -3.01 -1.30
C MET A 77 -10.08 -4.10 -0.50
N ARG A 78 -8.89 -4.51 -0.94
CA ARG A 78 -8.06 -5.50 -0.24
C ARG A 78 -7.78 -5.06 1.20
N ARG A 79 -7.29 -3.82 1.39
CA ARG A 79 -6.98 -3.27 2.72
C ARG A 79 -8.20 -3.13 3.60
N LEU A 80 -9.34 -2.75 3.03
CA LEU A 80 -10.59 -2.65 3.75
C LEU A 80 -11.05 -4.03 4.25
N ALA A 81 -10.94 -5.07 3.41
CA ALA A 81 -11.25 -6.44 3.79
C ALA A 81 -10.34 -6.94 4.93
N ASP A 82 -9.02 -6.77 4.80
CA ASP A 82 -8.04 -7.10 5.84
C ASP A 82 -8.34 -6.39 7.18
N LEU A 83 -8.73 -5.12 7.11
CA LEU A 83 -9.09 -4.33 8.30
C LEU A 83 -10.41 -4.78 8.92
N SER A 84 -11.38 -5.19 8.11
CA SER A 84 -12.64 -5.75 8.60
C SER A 84 -12.41 -7.08 9.29
N VAL A 85 -11.61 -8.00 8.72
CA VAL A 85 -11.22 -9.25 9.41
C VAL A 85 -10.59 -8.95 10.77
N ARG A 86 -9.63 -8.02 10.83
CA ARG A 86 -8.98 -7.63 12.10
C ARG A 86 -9.98 -7.08 13.11
N ALA A 87 -10.96 -6.29 12.66
CA ALA A 87 -12.01 -5.77 13.55
C ALA A 87 -12.87 -6.90 14.11
N GLY A 88 -13.23 -7.90 13.30
CA GLY A 88 -13.91 -9.11 13.76
C GLY A 88 -13.07 -9.92 14.75
N GLU A 89 -11.77 -10.06 14.51
CA GLU A 89 -10.85 -10.76 15.42
C GLU A 89 -10.74 -10.05 16.77
N MET A 90 -10.67 -8.71 16.77
CA MET A 90 -10.65 -7.90 17.99
C MET A 90 -11.98 -7.99 18.74
N ALA A 91 -13.11 -7.84 18.06
CA ALA A 91 -14.43 -7.93 18.67
C ALA A 91 -14.64 -9.31 19.33
N ASN A 92 -14.26 -10.40 18.64
CA ASN A 92 -14.29 -11.75 19.19
C ASN A 92 -13.40 -11.88 20.44
N ALA A 93 -12.21 -11.27 20.45
CA ALA A 93 -11.31 -11.28 21.62
C ALA A 93 -11.90 -10.55 22.83
N ASP A 94 -12.69 -9.50 22.59
CA ASP A 94 -13.41 -8.74 23.61
C ASP A 94 -14.74 -9.42 24.02
N GLY A 95 -15.07 -10.57 23.44
CA GLY A 95 -16.31 -11.32 23.69
C GLY A 95 -17.53 -10.80 22.95
N GLU A 96 -17.35 -9.78 22.11
CA GLU A 96 -18.35 -9.20 21.23
C GLU A 96 -18.29 -9.90 19.87
N SER A 97 -18.90 -11.08 19.76
CA SER A 97 -18.92 -11.82 18.50
C SER A 97 -19.77 -11.07 17.45
N ASP A 98 -19.11 -10.36 16.53
CA ASP A 98 -19.76 -9.65 15.43
C ASP A 98 -19.37 -10.24 14.07
N ALA A 99 -20.26 -11.07 13.53
CA ALA A 99 -20.09 -11.70 12.22
C ALA A 99 -20.12 -10.69 11.06
N SER A 100 -20.65 -9.48 11.27
CA SER A 100 -20.81 -8.49 10.20
C SER A 100 -19.46 -8.04 9.64
N PHE A 101 -18.41 -7.99 10.47
CA PHE A 101 -17.07 -7.65 9.99
C PHE A 101 -16.48 -8.69 9.04
N TYR A 102 -16.78 -9.98 9.26
CA TYR A 102 -16.35 -11.04 8.37
C TYR A 102 -17.20 -11.07 7.09
N GLN A 103 -18.50 -10.81 7.19
CA GLN A 103 -19.39 -10.64 6.02
C GLN A 103 -18.98 -9.47 5.13
N ASP A 104 -18.61 -8.33 5.74
CA ASP A 104 -18.03 -7.19 5.04
C ASP A 104 -16.75 -7.59 4.28
N ALA A 105 -15.87 -8.35 4.93
CA ALA A 105 -14.63 -8.82 4.30
C ALA A 105 -14.89 -9.79 3.13
N ILE A 106 -15.83 -10.73 3.28
CA ILE A 106 -16.23 -11.66 2.23
C ILE A 106 -16.67 -10.88 0.98
N GLY A 107 -17.61 -9.95 1.11
CA GLY A 107 -18.11 -9.18 -0.02
C GLY A 107 -17.01 -8.36 -0.72
N LEU A 108 -16.06 -7.81 0.04
CA LEU A 108 -14.93 -7.07 -0.52
C LEU A 108 -13.94 -7.96 -1.26
N TYR A 109 -13.63 -9.15 -0.74
CA TYR A 109 -12.77 -10.11 -1.44
C TYR A 109 -13.44 -10.63 -2.72
N GLU A 110 -14.72 -10.97 -2.67
CA GLU A 110 -15.48 -11.39 -3.85
C GLU A 110 -15.50 -10.30 -4.92
N GLN A 111 -15.79 -9.05 -4.52
CA GLN A 111 -15.78 -7.92 -5.44
C GLN A 111 -14.40 -7.68 -6.04
N LEU A 112 -13.34 -7.77 -5.22
CA LEU A 112 -11.96 -7.64 -5.68
C LEU A 112 -11.61 -8.69 -6.73
N LEU A 113 -11.90 -9.97 -6.46
CA LEU A 113 -11.63 -11.09 -7.35
C LEU A 113 -12.44 -11.02 -8.65
N ALA A 114 -13.70 -10.58 -8.58
CA ALA A 114 -14.55 -10.41 -9.75
C ALA A 114 -14.10 -9.27 -10.65
N ALA A 115 -13.71 -8.13 -10.07
CA ALA A 115 -13.26 -6.96 -10.82
C ALA A 115 -11.81 -7.06 -11.31
N ASN A 116 -10.98 -7.91 -10.69
CA ASN A 116 -9.55 -8.03 -10.98
C ASN A 116 -9.14 -9.50 -11.11
N PRO A 117 -9.45 -10.17 -12.25
CA PRO A 117 -9.10 -11.58 -12.45
C PRO A 117 -7.58 -11.85 -12.35
N ASP A 118 -6.74 -10.89 -12.74
CA ASP A 118 -5.28 -11.02 -12.74
C ASP A 118 -4.63 -10.34 -11.52
N TYR A 119 -5.36 -10.24 -10.39
CA TYR A 119 -4.82 -9.63 -9.17
C TYR A 119 -3.54 -10.37 -8.71
N PRO A 120 -2.41 -9.67 -8.46
CA PRO A 120 -1.11 -10.32 -8.23
C PRO A 120 -1.08 -11.32 -7.07
N ASP A 121 -1.84 -11.05 -6.01
CA ASP A 121 -1.91 -11.90 -4.80
C ASP A 121 -3.23 -12.68 -4.73
N ARG A 122 -3.78 -13.09 -5.88
CA ARG A 122 -5.10 -13.74 -5.96
C ARG A 122 -5.17 -15.02 -5.13
N ASP A 123 -4.09 -15.76 -4.99
CA ASP A 123 -4.00 -16.95 -4.14
C ASP A 123 -4.20 -16.61 -2.65
N LEU A 124 -3.57 -15.54 -2.16
CA LEU A 124 -3.78 -15.01 -0.81
C LEU A 124 -5.24 -14.60 -0.61
N ILE A 125 -5.84 -13.92 -1.58
CA ILE A 125 -7.23 -13.45 -1.47
C ILE A 125 -8.20 -14.64 -1.42
N LEU A 126 -8.00 -15.67 -2.23
CA LEU A 126 -8.78 -16.91 -2.15
C LEU A 126 -8.64 -17.58 -0.78
N TYR A 127 -7.40 -17.70 -0.27
CA TYR A 127 -7.17 -18.27 1.06
C TYR A 127 -7.88 -17.48 2.17
N GLN A 128 -7.79 -16.15 2.16
CA GLN A 128 -8.44 -15.29 3.14
C GLN A 128 -9.97 -15.33 3.04
N LEU A 129 -10.51 -15.40 1.82
CA LEU A 129 -11.94 -15.54 1.57
C LEU A 129 -12.48 -16.85 2.14
N ALA A 130 -11.80 -17.98 1.89
CA ALA A 130 -12.15 -19.26 2.48
C ALA A 130 -12.17 -19.21 4.02
N ARG A 131 -11.13 -18.64 4.64
CA ARG A 131 -11.06 -18.47 6.10
C ARG A 131 -12.21 -17.62 6.64
N ALA A 132 -12.60 -16.56 5.92
CA ALA A 132 -13.73 -15.73 6.33
C ALA A 132 -15.07 -16.49 6.25
N HIS A 133 -15.28 -17.32 5.22
CA HIS A 133 -16.43 -18.22 5.14
C HIS A 133 -16.46 -19.23 6.28
N GLU A 134 -15.32 -19.86 6.63
CA GLU A 134 -15.26 -20.78 7.77
C GLU A 134 -15.63 -20.11 9.09
N ILE A 135 -15.11 -18.91 9.34
CA ILE A 135 -15.41 -18.14 10.56
C ILE A 135 -16.90 -17.78 10.65
N THR A 136 -17.55 -17.53 9.51
CA THR A 136 -18.98 -17.23 9.44
C THR A 136 -19.86 -18.47 9.40
N GLY A 137 -19.26 -19.67 9.38
CA GLY A 137 -19.96 -20.95 9.40
C GLY A 137 -20.41 -21.47 8.03
N ASP A 138 -20.00 -20.84 6.94
CA ASP A 138 -20.31 -21.26 5.58
C ASP A 138 -19.24 -22.23 5.04
N SER A 139 -19.25 -23.45 5.57
CA SER A 139 -18.25 -24.47 5.22
C SER A 139 -18.30 -24.90 3.76
N GLU A 140 -19.47 -24.85 3.11
CA GLU A 140 -19.60 -25.21 1.70
C GLU A 140 -18.92 -24.17 0.80
N ALA A 141 -19.16 -22.87 1.06
CA ALA A 141 -18.47 -21.81 0.34
C ALA A 141 -16.95 -21.82 0.60
N ALA A 142 -16.53 -22.05 1.85
CA ALA A 142 -15.13 -22.19 2.18
C ALA A 142 -14.46 -23.31 1.37
N LEU A 143 -15.05 -24.50 1.33
CA LEU A 143 -14.53 -25.65 0.59
C LEU A 143 -14.41 -25.34 -0.91
N ALA A 144 -15.43 -24.71 -1.50
CA ALA A 144 -15.40 -24.32 -2.91
C ALA A 144 -14.26 -23.34 -3.23
N VAL A 145 -14.00 -22.37 -2.35
CA VAL A 145 -12.91 -21.41 -2.52
C VAL A 145 -11.53 -22.08 -2.35
N LEU A 146 -11.39 -23.00 -1.39
CA LEU A 146 -10.16 -23.79 -1.21
C LEU A 146 -9.88 -24.71 -2.40
N ASP A 147 -10.92 -25.33 -2.97
CA ASP A 147 -10.82 -26.10 -4.21
C ASP A 147 -10.27 -25.24 -5.36
N GLN A 148 -10.80 -24.03 -5.51
CA GLN A 148 -10.34 -23.08 -6.52
C GLN A 148 -8.88 -22.68 -6.28
N LEU A 149 -8.48 -22.40 -5.03
CA LEU A 149 -7.11 -22.07 -4.66
C LEU A 149 -6.13 -23.17 -5.08
N VAL A 150 -6.40 -24.42 -4.71
CA VAL A 150 -5.54 -25.56 -5.01
C VAL A 150 -5.48 -25.85 -6.51
N GLN A 151 -6.59 -25.69 -7.23
CA GLN A 151 -6.64 -25.93 -8.68
C GLN A 151 -5.90 -24.86 -9.49
N LEU A 152 -6.03 -23.58 -9.12
CA LEU A 152 -5.46 -22.47 -9.87
C LEU A 152 -4.03 -22.14 -9.45
N TYR A 153 -3.66 -22.39 -8.18
CA TYR A 153 -2.38 -22.01 -7.61
C TYR A 153 -1.72 -23.19 -6.88
N PRO A 154 -1.40 -24.30 -7.58
CA PRO A 154 -0.85 -25.51 -6.95
C PRO A 154 0.51 -25.30 -6.27
N ASP A 155 1.25 -24.24 -6.64
CA ASP A 155 2.54 -23.88 -6.06
C ASP A 155 2.45 -22.78 -4.98
N SER A 156 1.23 -22.36 -4.61
CA SER A 156 1.04 -21.34 -3.57
C SER A 156 1.46 -21.86 -2.19
N ARG A 157 2.05 -20.97 -1.39
CA ARG A 157 2.37 -21.22 0.03
C ARG A 157 1.15 -21.60 0.89
N PHE A 158 -0.07 -21.36 0.40
CA PHE A 158 -1.31 -21.67 1.12
C PHE A 158 -1.85 -23.07 0.81
N VAL A 159 -1.27 -23.80 -0.15
CA VAL A 159 -1.81 -25.09 -0.61
C VAL A 159 -1.81 -26.15 0.47
N ASP A 160 -0.74 -26.29 1.27
CA ASP A 160 -0.66 -27.30 2.32
C ASP A 160 -1.77 -27.10 3.37
N GLU A 161 -1.96 -25.86 3.82
CA GLU A 161 -3.02 -25.48 4.76
C GLU A 161 -4.42 -25.65 4.14
N ALA A 162 -4.58 -25.28 2.86
CA ALA A 162 -5.84 -25.47 2.15
C ALA A 162 -6.19 -26.96 2.05
N GLN A 163 -5.23 -27.82 1.73
CA GLN A 163 -5.43 -29.27 1.66
C GLN A 163 -5.81 -29.86 3.01
N PHE A 164 -5.19 -29.40 4.09
CA PHE A 164 -5.57 -29.79 5.44
C PHE A 164 -7.02 -29.42 5.75
N ARG A 165 -7.41 -28.16 5.53
CA ARG A 165 -8.78 -27.67 5.78
C ARG A 165 -9.86 -28.37 4.94
N ARG A 166 -9.55 -28.75 3.70
CA ARG A 166 -10.46 -29.52 2.84
C ARG A 166 -10.73 -30.94 3.36
N GLY A 167 -9.88 -31.45 4.24
CA GLY A 167 -9.95 -32.82 4.78
C GLY A 167 -10.58 -32.94 6.17
N GLU A 168 -10.81 -31.83 6.88
CA GLU A 168 -11.48 -31.76 8.18
C GLU A 168 -13.01 -31.79 8.03
#